data_AF-A0A534A0Z5-F1
#
_entry.id   AF-A0A534A0Z5-F1
#
_cell.length_a   1.000
_cell.length_b   1.000
_cell.length_c   1.000
_cell.angle_alpha   90.00
_cell.angle_beta   90.00
_cell.angle_gamma   90.00
#
_symmetry.space_group_name_H-M   'P 1'
#
loop_
_entity.id
_entity.type
_entity.pdbx_description
1 polymer ?
#
loop_
_entity_poly.entity_id
_entity_poly.type
_entity_poly.pdbx_seq_one_letter_code
_entity_poly.pdbx_strand_id
1 'polypeptide(L)'
;MSKHARPDGVDLAARSRARRRALQAIYAWQMSGNTMARVIDEFRHEQDMEVADLDYFEDLLRGVNEHCAELDAGLTPFLDRDVAQVDPIERAALRLAAHE
;
A
#
# COMPACT_ATOMS: atom_id res chain seq x y z
N MET A 1 -23.62 -7.75 14.94
CA MET A 1 -22.40 -8.51 14.60
C MET A 1 -21.22 -7.74 15.19
N SER A 2 -20.73 -8.16 16.35
CA SER A 2 -19.69 -7.41 17.08
C SER A 2 -18.35 -7.55 16.39
N LYS A 3 -17.85 -6.43 15.84
CA LYS A 3 -16.46 -6.28 15.40
C LYS A 3 -15.57 -6.54 16.61
N HIS A 4 -14.74 -7.58 16.55
CA HIS A 4 -13.69 -7.82 17.54
C HIS A 4 -12.61 -6.74 17.35
N ALA A 5 -12.82 -5.58 17.97
CA ALA A 5 -11.74 -4.63 18.18
C ALA A 5 -10.75 -5.27 19.15
N ARG A 6 -9.47 -5.31 18.77
CA ARG A 6 -8.40 -5.72 19.69
C ARG A 6 -8.30 -4.69 20.83
N PRO A 7 -7.76 -5.06 22.01
CA PRO A 7 -7.68 -4.17 23.17
C PRO A 7 -6.80 -2.93 22.95
N ASP A 8 -6.03 -2.88 21.86
CA ASP A 8 -5.25 -1.73 21.37
C ASP A 8 -6.08 -0.74 20.53
N GLY A 9 -7.38 -0.99 20.32
CA GLY A 9 -8.26 -0.16 19.52
C GLY A 9 -8.18 -0.42 18.01
N VAL A 10 -7.40 -1.41 17.57
CA VAL A 10 -7.19 -1.70 16.14
C VAL A 10 -8.31 -2.57 15.58
N ASP A 11 -8.93 -2.10 14.50
CA ASP A 11 -9.88 -2.87 13.70
C ASP A 11 -9.17 -3.60 12.56
N LEU A 12 -8.98 -4.92 12.73
CA LEU A 12 -8.30 -5.77 11.75
C LEU A 12 -9.00 -5.81 10.39
N ALA A 13 -10.33 -5.71 10.37
CA ALA A 13 -11.08 -5.70 9.13
C ALA A 13 -10.86 -4.38 8.38
N ALA A 14 -10.78 -3.26 9.11
CA ALA A 14 -10.44 -1.96 8.53
C ALA A 14 -9.00 -1.95 7.98
N ARG A 15 -8.03 -2.50 8.72
CA ARG A 15 -6.65 -2.65 8.22
C ARG A 15 -6.53 -3.59 7.01
N SER A 16 -7.30 -4.68 6.98
CA SER A 16 -7.34 -5.56 5.80
C SER A 16 -7.88 -4.83 4.56
N ARG A 17 -8.91 -4.00 4.72
CA ARG A 17 -9.41 -3.13 3.64
C ARG A 17 -8.38 -2.08 3.23
N ALA A 18 -7.72 -1.44 4.20
CA ALA A 18 -6.65 -0.47 3.94
C ALA A 18 -5.51 -1.08 3.12
N ARG A 19 -5.02 -2.28 3.45
CA ARG A 19 -3.98 -2.96 2.63
C ARG A 19 -4.43 -3.23 1.20
N ARG A 20 -5.68 -3.69 1.01
CA ARG A 20 -6.21 -3.93 -0.34
C ARG A 20 -6.25 -2.64 -1.17
N ARG A 21 -6.65 -1.53 -0.55
CA ARG A 21 -6.64 -0.20 -1.19
C ARG A 21 -5.23 0.31 -1.44
N ALA A 22 -4.32 0.13 -0.49
CA ALA A 22 -2.92 0.51 -0.63
C ALA A 22 -2.27 -0.20 -1.83
N LEU A 23 -2.56 -1.49 -2.03
CA LEU A 23 -2.08 -2.22 -3.21
C LEU A 23 -2.56 -1.58 -4.52
N GLN A 24 -3.85 -1.24 -4.61
CA GLN A 24 -4.42 -0.59 -5.80
C GLN A 24 -3.81 0.80 -6.03
N ALA A 25 -3.64 1.59 -4.98
CA ALA A 25 -3.05 2.92 -5.03
C ALA A 25 -1.56 2.87 -5.42
N ILE A 26 -0.77 1.95 -4.87
CA ILE A 26 0.64 1.76 -5.26
C ILE A 26 0.75 1.36 -6.73
N TYR A 27 -0.13 0.47 -7.20
CA TYR A 27 -0.19 0.13 -8.62
C TYR A 27 -0.52 1.36 -9.47
N ALA A 28 -1.56 2.12 -9.13
CA ALA A 28 -1.95 3.33 -9.84
C ALA A 28 -0.83 4.37 -9.88
N TRP A 29 -0.12 4.56 -8.76
CA TRP A 29 1.06 5.42 -8.66
C TRP A 29 2.15 5.01 -9.66
N GLN A 30 2.51 3.73 -9.69
CA GLN A 30 3.54 3.20 -10.60
C GLN A 30 3.17 3.33 -12.07
N MET A 31 1.89 3.17 -12.40
CA MET A 31 1.41 3.19 -13.78
C MET A 31 1.15 4.61 -14.31
N SER A 32 0.72 5.53 -13.45
CA SER A 32 0.34 6.89 -13.85
C SER A 32 1.51 7.87 -13.88
N GLY A 33 2.58 7.61 -13.11
CA GLY A 33 3.66 8.58 -12.90
C GLY A 33 3.23 9.82 -12.11
N ASN A 34 2.02 9.82 -11.53
CA ASN A 34 1.55 10.85 -10.63
C ASN A 34 2.38 10.87 -9.33
N THR A 35 2.31 11.98 -8.60
CA THR A 35 2.88 12.01 -7.24
C THR A 35 2.06 11.15 -6.29
N MET A 36 2.71 10.53 -5.30
CA MET A 36 2.00 9.74 -4.28
C MET A 36 0.92 10.58 -3.55
N ALA A 37 1.21 11.86 -3.30
CA ALA A 37 0.25 12.78 -2.69
C ALA A 37 -1.04 12.93 -3.52
N ARG A 38 -0.93 12.99 -4.85
CA ARG A 38 -2.09 13.06 -5.74
C ARG A 38 -2.89 11.74 -5.71
N VAL A 39 -2.21 10.60 -5.70
CA VAL A 39 -2.88 9.29 -5.61
C VAL A 39 -3.61 9.14 -4.27
N ILE A 40 -3.02 9.56 -3.16
CA ILE A 40 -3.69 9.58 -1.85
C ILE A 40 -4.97 10.41 -1.91
N ASP A 41 -4.90 11.60 -2.50
CA ASP A 41 -6.07 12.49 -2.63
C ASP A 41 -7.18 11.87 -3.49
N GLU A 42 -6.83 11.25 -4.62
CA GLU A 42 -7.79 10.56 -5.49
C GLU A 42 -8.51 9.43 -4.74
N PHE A 43 -7.79 8.60 -3.97
CA PHE A 43 -8.38 7.48 -3.24
C PHE A 43 -9.19 7.92 -2.01
N ARG A 44 -8.81 9.02 -1.32
CA ARG A 44 -9.56 9.55 -0.16
C ARG A 44 -11.03 9.84 -0.46
N HIS A 45 -11.35 10.20 -1.70
CA HIS A 45 -12.70 10.54 -2.12
C HIS A 45 -13.53 9.32 -2.59
N GLU A 46 -12.97 8.11 -2.60
CA GLU A 46 -13.70 6.89 -2.94
C GLU A 46 -14.57 6.42 -1.77
N GLN A 47 -15.84 6.11 -2.04
CA GLN A 47 -16.80 5.63 -1.01
C GLN A 47 -16.30 4.39 -0.26
N ASP A 48 -15.52 3.54 -0.91
CA ASP A 48 -14.96 2.34 -0.30
C ASP A 48 -13.85 2.61 0.73
N MET A 49 -13.32 3.84 0.79
CA MET A 49 -12.39 4.27 1.84
C MET A 49 -13.09 4.57 3.17
N GLU A 50 -14.41 4.83 3.17
CA GLU A 50 -15.17 5.16 4.40
C GLU A 50 -15.10 4.06 5.47
N VAL A 51 -14.84 2.82 5.07
CA VAL A 51 -14.72 1.66 5.96
C VAL A 51 -13.27 1.21 6.18
N ALA A 52 -12.30 1.80 5.50
CA ALA A 52 -10.89 1.48 5.66
C ALA A 52 -10.28 2.30 6.82
N ASP A 53 -9.17 1.80 7.36
CA ASP A 53 -8.34 2.57 8.29
C ASP A 53 -7.52 3.57 7.45
N LEU A 54 -7.99 4.83 7.37
CA LEU A 54 -7.43 5.85 6.48
C LEU A 54 -6.01 6.25 6.88
N ASP A 55 -5.77 6.44 8.19
CA ASP A 55 -4.45 6.81 8.70
C ASP A 55 -3.44 5.71 8.34
N TYR A 56 -3.79 4.45 8.61
CA TYR A 56 -2.94 3.32 8.25
C TYR A 56 -2.74 3.18 6.73
N PHE A 57 -3.77 3.44 5.91
CA PHE A 57 -3.63 3.45 4.45
C PHE A 57 -2.63 4.52 3.98
N GLU A 58 -2.70 5.72 4.51
CA GLU A 58 -1.77 6.80 4.14
C GLU A 58 -0.35 6.53 4.60
N ASP A 59 -0.19 6.00 5.81
CA ASP A 59 1.12 5.61 6.34
C ASP A 59 1.80 4.60 5.42
N LEU A 60 1.06 3.57 4.97
CA LEU A 60 1.57 2.58 4.01
C LEU A 60 2.02 3.24 2.70
N LEU A 61 1.23 4.15 2.13
CA LEU A 61 1.56 4.80 0.87
C LEU A 61 2.75 5.74 0.98
N ARG A 62 2.81 6.52 2.07
CA ARG A 62 3.93 7.44 2.33
C ARG A 62 5.22 6.68 2.56
N GLY A 63 5.18 5.64 3.40
CA GLY A 63 6.36 4.84 3.70
C GLY A 63 6.88 4.06 2.49
N VAL A 64 5.99 3.50 1.65
CA VAL A 64 6.41 2.90 0.37
C VAL A 64 7.05 3.94 -0.55
N ASN A 65 6.49 5.15 -0.65
CA ASN A 65 7.06 6.20 -1.48
C ASN A 65 8.41 6.70 -0.97
N GLU A 66 8.56 6.88 0.35
CA GLU A 66 9.79 7.34 1.01
C GLU A 66 10.91 6.31 0.91
N HIS A 67 10.60 5.04 1.15
CA HIS A 67 11.58 3.96 1.18
C HIS A 67 11.69 3.18 -0.13
N CYS A 68 11.09 3.63 -1.22
CA CYS A 68 10.97 2.84 -2.46
C CYS A 68 12.31 2.27 -2.94
N ALA A 69 13.39 3.07 -2.92
CA ALA A 69 14.71 2.63 -3.36
C ALA A 69 15.32 1.58 -2.41
N GLU A 70 15.12 1.75 -1.10
CA GLU A 70 15.61 0.81 -0.08
C GLU A 70 14.85 -0.52 -0.15
N LEU A 71 13.53 -0.46 -0.34
CA LEU A 71 12.68 -1.62 -0.54
C LEU A 71 13.08 -2.40 -1.79
N ASP A 72 13.27 -1.73 -2.93
CA ASP A 72 13.69 -2.38 -4.17
C ASP A 72 15.07 -3.04 -4.03
N ALA A 73 16.02 -2.37 -3.37
CA ALA A 73 17.34 -2.93 -3.10
C ALA A 73 17.26 -4.15 -2.16
N GLY A 74 16.39 -4.10 -1.14
CA GLY A 74 16.15 -5.23 -0.24
C GLY A 74 15.46 -6.42 -0.90
N LEU A 75 14.66 -6.19 -1.95
CA LEU A 75 13.97 -7.23 -2.72
C LEU A 75 14.90 -7.91 -3.74
N THR A 76 15.87 -7.19 -4.29
CA THR A 76 16.75 -7.67 -5.38
C THR A 76 17.38 -9.05 -5.12
N PRO A 77 17.91 -9.38 -3.92
CA PRO A 77 18.52 -10.69 -3.66
C PRO A 77 17.54 -11.87 -3.71
N PHE A 78 16.23 -11.61 -3.63
CA PHE A 78 15.17 -12.61 -3.61
C PHE A 78 14.46 -12.76 -4.97
N LEU A 79 14.87 -11.99 -5.97
CA LEU A 79 14.31 -12.00 -7.30
C LEU A 79 15.28 -12.64 -8.30
N ASP A 80 14.72 -13.36 -9.27
CA ASP A 80 15.44 -13.94 -10.40
C ASP A 80 15.68 -12.95 -11.54
N ARG A 81 15.14 -11.73 -11.39
CA ARG A 81 15.10 -10.66 -12.39
C ARG A 81 15.17 -9.30 -11.70
N ASP A 82 15.39 -8.26 -12.48
CA ASP A 82 15.41 -6.90 -11.97
C ASP A 82 14.03 -6.47 -11.45
N VAL A 83 13.95 -5.67 -10.38
CA VAL A 83 12.66 -5.25 -9.79
C VAL A 83 11.80 -4.52 -10.82
N ALA A 84 12.43 -3.77 -11.72
CA ALA A 84 11.76 -3.06 -12.81
C ALA A 84 11.04 -4.01 -13.81
N GLN A 85 11.48 -5.28 -13.91
CA GLN A 85 10.95 -6.30 -14.82
C GLN A 85 9.85 -7.17 -14.19
N VAL A 86 9.60 -7.02 -12.89
CA VAL A 86 8.47 -7.66 -12.20
C VAL A 86 7.17 -7.01 -12.66
N ASP A 87 6.09 -7.80 -12.80
CA ASP A 87 4.78 -7.27 -13.20
C ASP A 87 4.37 -6.14 -12.24
N PRO A 88 3.82 -5.01 -12.72
CA PRO A 88 3.52 -3.87 -11.86
C PRO A 88 2.59 -4.22 -10.68
N ILE A 89 1.68 -5.19 -10.81
CA ILE A 89 0.82 -5.60 -9.69
C ILE A 89 1.60 -6.41 -8.65
N GLU A 90 2.48 -7.30 -9.09
CA GLU A 90 3.34 -8.10 -8.21
C GLU A 90 4.35 -7.19 -7.51
N ARG A 91 4.94 -6.24 -8.24
CA ARG A 91 5.87 -5.24 -7.67
C ARG A 91 5.18 -4.35 -6.64
N ALA A 92 3.94 -3.94 -6.87
CA ALA A 92 3.15 -3.21 -5.89
C ALA A 92 2.93 -4.04 -4.61
N ALA A 93 2.58 -5.33 -4.75
CA ALA A 93 2.42 -6.24 -3.63
C ALA A 93 3.72 -6.47 -2.85
N LEU A 94 4.84 -6.67 -3.54
CA LEU A 94 6.15 -6.84 -2.92
C LEU A 94 6.59 -5.60 -2.14
N ARG A 95 6.46 -4.41 -2.72
CA ARG A 95 6.80 -3.14 -2.03
C ARG A 95 5.93 -2.91 -0.81
N LEU A 96 4.62 -3.18 -0.92
CA LEU A 96 3.71 -3.08 0.21
C LEU A 96 4.09 -4.05 1.33
N ALA A 97 4.36 -5.31 1.00
CA ALA A 97 4.70 -6.35 1.97
C ALA A 97 6.09 -6.17 2.59
N ALA A 98 7.05 -5.58 1.88
CA ALA A 98 8.40 -5.33 2.38
C ALA A 98 8.46 -4.10 3.31
N HIS A 99 7.51 -3.18 3.20
CA HIS A 99 7.43 -2.00 4.06
C HIS A 99 6.72 -2.28 5.39
N GLU A 100 5.72 -3.16 5.38
CA GLU A 100 4.92 -3.52 6.56
C GLU A 100 5.69 -4.33 7.61
#